data_AF-A0A7Y3HT77-F1
#
_entry.id   AF-A0A7Y3HT77-F1
#
_cell.length_a   1.000
_cell.length_b   1.000
_cell.length_c   1.000
_cell.angle_alpha   90.00
_cell.angle_beta   90.00
_cell.angle_gamma   90.00
#
_symmetry.space_group_name_H-M   'P 1'
#
loop_
_entity.id
_entity.type
_entity.pdbx_description
1 polymer ?
#
loop_
_entity_poly.entity_id
_entity_poly.type
_entity_poly.pdbx_seq_one_letter_code
_entity_poly.pdbx_strand_id
1 'polypeptide(L)'
;MASNIEVKNLLEAGVHFGHLTRKWNPNMAPYIYMERNGIHVINLYKTVAKLDEANEALKKIAASGRKILFVATKKQAKDIVAEKVANVNMPYITERWPGGMLTNFVTIRKAVKKMASIDRMKKDGTFNTLSKKERLQVDRLRAKLEKNLGSISEMTRLPGALFIVDTMREHIAVKEAQKLNIPIFAMVDTNSDPRPIDYIIPSNDDAGKSIEVIMASVTSAVAEGLAERKADKQSNGDEDAKPAKTKAKKAVEDAAPAVKEEKKVEQKAEKKEKKVEKKAEPKPEKKKTKAKADDLTKIEGVGPKAAEALVNAGLDTYASLASSDADKIKTILTEASPRLAHLDPTSWPKQSKMAADGNWDELKEWQDNAKGGVEASEEE
;
A
#
# COMPACT_ATOMS: atom_id res chain seq x y z
N MET A 1 29.49 30.18 -6.86
CA MET A 1 28.64 31.35 -6.55
C MET A 1 27.48 31.31 -7.51
N ALA A 2 26.25 31.25 -6.99
CA ALA A 2 25.03 31.22 -7.80
C ALA A 2 25.06 32.35 -8.84
N SER A 3 24.74 32.05 -10.09
CA SER A 3 24.66 33.11 -11.09
C SER A 3 23.43 33.98 -10.79
N ASN A 4 23.56 35.31 -10.91
CA ASN A 4 22.43 36.23 -10.70
C ASN A 4 21.23 35.90 -11.61
N ILE A 5 21.47 35.23 -12.73
CA ILE A 5 20.47 34.79 -13.71
C ILE A 5 19.63 33.63 -13.14
N GLU A 6 20.24 32.66 -12.46
CA GLU A 6 19.52 31.55 -11.81
C GLU A 6 18.60 32.05 -10.70
N VAL A 7 19.07 32.97 -9.86
CA VAL A 7 18.26 33.54 -8.78
C VAL A 7 17.05 34.31 -9.35
N LYS A 8 17.25 35.06 -10.45
CA LYS A 8 16.16 35.78 -11.12
C LYS A 8 15.09 34.82 -11.66
N ASN A 9 15.50 33.73 -12.29
CA ASN A 9 14.58 32.72 -12.80
C ASN A 9 13.75 32.07 -11.66
N LEU A 10 14.38 31.75 -10.53
CA LEU A 10 13.67 31.22 -9.35
C LEU A 10 12.71 32.25 -8.74
N LEU A 11 13.06 33.53 -8.76
CA LEU A 11 12.21 34.61 -8.30
C LEU A 11 10.95 34.74 -9.17
N GLU A 12 11.11 34.78 -10.50
CA GLU A 12 10.01 34.87 -11.47
C GLU A 12 9.07 33.64 -11.42
N ALA A 13 9.63 32.46 -11.14
CA ALA A 13 8.87 31.22 -10.98
C ALA A 13 8.11 31.12 -9.63
N GLY A 14 8.35 32.05 -8.69
CA GLY A 14 7.67 32.09 -7.39
C GLY A 14 8.19 31.07 -6.37
N VAL A 15 9.44 30.63 -6.51
CA VAL A 15 10.07 29.62 -5.62
C VAL A 15 10.27 30.15 -4.19
N HIS A 16 10.38 31.46 -4.04
CA HIS A 16 10.64 32.16 -2.79
C HIS A 16 9.41 32.27 -1.87
N PHE A 17 8.20 32.00 -2.37
CA PHE A 17 7.00 32.07 -1.54
C PHE A 17 6.89 30.83 -0.66
N GLY A 18 6.81 31.04 0.66
CA GLY A 18 6.47 29.98 1.61
C GLY A 18 5.00 30.05 2.02
N HIS A 19 4.71 29.45 3.17
CA HIS A 19 3.40 29.42 3.80
C HIS A 19 3.18 30.60 4.77
N LEU A 20 1.93 30.69 5.26
CA LEU A 20 1.54 31.61 6.32
C LEU A 20 2.36 31.38 7.60
N THR A 21 2.66 32.45 8.33
CA THR A 21 3.43 32.39 9.58
C THR A 21 2.88 31.44 10.63
N ARG A 22 1.56 31.31 10.75
CA ARG A 22 0.94 30.38 11.70
C ARG A 22 1.15 28.89 11.37
N LYS A 23 1.58 28.56 10.15
CA LYS A 23 1.74 27.18 9.66
C LYS A 23 3.20 26.73 9.56
N TRP A 24 4.14 27.61 9.90
CA TRP A 24 5.56 27.33 9.71
C TRP A 24 6.10 26.32 10.73
N ASN A 25 7.19 25.67 10.35
CA ASN A 25 7.98 24.83 11.23
C ASN A 25 9.21 25.62 11.71
N PRO A 26 9.44 25.76 13.03
CA PRO A 26 10.59 26.49 13.56
C PRO A 26 11.95 25.98 13.05
N ASN A 27 12.06 24.70 12.70
CA ASN A 27 13.30 24.12 12.16
C ASN A 27 13.64 24.68 10.76
N MET A 28 12.69 25.31 10.06
CA MET A 28 12.92 25.99 8.78
C MET A 28 13.47 27.41 8.95
N ALA A 29 13.61 27.93 10.19
CA ALA A 29 14.16 29.26 10.45
C ALA A 29 15.47 29.56 9.71
N PRO A 30 16.45 28.63 9.60
CA PRO A 30 17.67 28.89 8.87
C PRO A 30 17.45 29.15 7.36
N TYR A 31 16.36 28.68 6.76
CA TYR A 31 16.11 28.82 5.33
C TYR A 31 15.16 29.97 4.98
N ILE A 32 14.52 30.57 5.98
CA ILE A 32 13.63 31.72 5.82
C ILE A 32 14.47 33.01 5.81
N TYR A 33 14.17 33.90 4.86
CA TYR A 33 14.82 35.21 4.74
C TYR A 33 14.09 36.27 5.57
N MET A 34 12.79 36.42 5.36
CA MET A 34 11.95 37.39 6.06
C MET A 34 10.49 36.98 6.01
N GLU A 35 9.63 37.74 6.69
CA GLU A 35 8.18 37.66 6.56
C GLU A 35 7.67 38.91 5.84
N ARG A 36 6.71 38.73 4.92
CA ARG A 36 6.01 39.84 4.25
C ARG A 36 4.52 39.52 4.15
N ASN A 37 3.67 40.43 4.63
CA ASN A 37 2.21 40.29 4.58
C ASN A 37 1.71 38.97 5.20
N GLY A 38 2.32 38.50 6.29
CA GLY A 38 1.95 37.25 6.94
C GLY A 38 2.40 35.96 6.24
N ILE A 39 3.24 36.07 5.20
CA ILE A 39 3.80 34.95 4.44
C ILE A 39 5.32 34.92 4.62
N HIS A 40 5.89 33.75 4.87
CA HIS A 40 7.33 33.58 4.91
C HIS A 40 7.94 33.61 3.51
N VAL A 41 9.07 34.29 3.39
CA VAL A 41 9.87 34.35 2.17
C VAL A 41 11.11 33.48 2.36
N ILE A 42 11.29 32.48 1.50
CA ILE A 42 12.43 31.56 1.50
C ILE A 42 13.66 32.27 0.90
N ASN A 43 14.83 32.02 1.47
CA ASN A 43 16.08 32.57 0.98
C ASN A 43 16.56 31.84 -0.29
N LEU A 44 16.40 32.47 -1.46
CA LEU A 44 16.78 31.90 -2.75
C LEU A 44 18.29 31.62 -2.88
N TYR A 45 19.17 32.37 -2.21
CA TYR A 45 20.60 32.07 -2.25
C TYR A 45 20.91 30.73 -1.58
N LYS A 46 20.19 30.41 -0.49
CA LYS A 46 20.27 29.10 0.17
C LYS A 46 19.65 28.02 -0.70
N THR A 47 18.54 28.33 -1.39
CA THR A 47 17.92 27.43 -2.37
C THR A 47 18.89 27.04 -3.47
N VAL A 48 19.58 27.98 -4.11
CA VAL A 48 20.54 27.67 -5.18
C VAL A 48 21.69 26.83 -4.65
N ALA A 49 22.33 27.25 -3.55
CA ALA A 49 23.45 26.49 -2.99
C ALA A 49 23.08 25.04 -2.64
N LYS A 50 21.86 24.83 -2.11
CA LYS A 50 21.37 23.50 -1.77
C LYS A 50 20.89 22.70 -2.99
N LEU A 51 20.35 23.38 -4.00
CA LEU A 51 19.99 22.76 -5.27
C LEU A 51 21.23 22.25 -6.00
N ASP A 52 22.33 23.00 -5.99
CA ASP A 52 23.61 22.60 -6.58
C ASP A 52 24.17 21.34 -5.87
N GLU A 53 24.17 21.35 -4.53
CA GLU A 53 24.58 20.20 -3.70
C GLU A 53 23.73 18.95 -4.02
N ALA A 54 22.41 19.12 -4.11
CA ALA A 54 21.48 18.05 -4.46
C ALA A 54 21.72 17.53 -5.89
N ASN A 55 21.90 18.43 -6.86
CA ASN A 55 22.13 18.09 -8.26
C ASN A 55 23.44 17.30 -8.45
N GLU A 56 24.52 17.71 -7.78
CA GLU A 56 25.80 17.00 -7.84
C GLU A 56 25.67 15.57 -7.29
N ALA A 57 24.99 15.40 -6.15
CA ALA A 57 24.76 14.08 -5.57
C ALA A 57 23.83 13.22 -6.44
N LEU A 58 22.75 13.78 -6.99
CA LEU A 58 21.84 13.05 -7.90
C LEU A 58 22.54 12.63 -9.19
N LYS A 59 23.41 13.49 -9.74
CA LYS A 59 24.24 13.19 -10.91
C LYS A 59 25.15 11.99 -10.66
N LYS A 60 25.85 11.95 -9.53
CA LYS A 60 26.68 10.80 -9.10
C LYS A 60 25.86 9.51 -8.95
N ILE A 61 24.66 9.60 -8.37
CA ILE A 61 23.77 8.44 -8.20
C ILE A 61 23.28 7.92 -9.55
N ALA A 62 22.92 8.80 -10.47
CA ALA A 62 22.52 8.45 -11.83
C ALA A 62 23.69 7.80 -12.62
N ALA A 63 24.90 8.37 -12.49
CA ALA A 63 26.12 7.84 -13.11
C ALA A 63 26.46 6.42 -12.61
N SER A 64 26.28 6.16 -11.30
CA SER A 64 26.44 4.81 -10.72
C SER A 64 25.43 3.77 -11.26
N GLY A 65 24.37 4.23 -11.92
CA GLY A 65 23.34 3.38 -12.49
C GLY A 65 22.29 2.88 -11.52
N ARG A 66 22.19 3.48 -10.33
CA ARG A 66 21.06 3.30 -9.43
C ARG A 66 19.89 4.16 -9.93
N LYS A 67 18.67 3.66 -9.75
CA LYS A 67 17.46 4.40 -10.14
C LYS A 67 17.06 5.36 -9.04
N ILE A 68 16.63 6.56 -9.40
CA ILE A 68 16.09 7.56 -8.48
C ILE A 68 14.57 7.50 -8.60
N LEU A 69 13.87 7.32 -7.49
CA LEU A 69 12.41 7.25 -7.48
C LEU A 69 11.82 8.61 -7.07
N PHE A 70 11.08 9.22 -7.97
CA PHE A 70 10.43 10.51 -7.75
C PHE A 70 9.03 10.31 -7.14
N VAL A 71 8.65 11.11 -6.15
CA VAL A 71 7.39 10.96 -5.42
C VAL A 71 6.69 12.31 -5.31
N ALA A 72 5.45 12.37 -5.81
CA ALA A 72 4.65 13.59 -5.76
C ALA A 72 3.15 13.30 -5.90
N THR A 73 2.37 13.21 -4.81
CA THR A 73 0.90 13.00 -4.92
C THR A 73 0.09 14.29 -5.01
N LYS A 74 0.76 15.44 -4.91
CA LYS A 74 0.13 16.77 -4.93
C LYS A 74 -0.37 17.11 -6.33
N LYS A 75 -1.61 17.63 -6.44
CA LYS A 75 -2.31 17.86 -7.73
C LYS A 75 -1.48 18.73 -8.68
N GLN A 76 -0.84 19.76 -8.15
CA GLN A 76 0.00 20.70 -8.89
C GLN A 76 1.30 20.07 -9.41
N ALA A 77 1.77 18.99 -8.77
CA ALA A 77 3.02 18.32 -9.10
C ALA A 77 2.84 17.07 -9.98
N LYS A 78 1.65 16.44 -9.98
CA LYS A 78 1.43 15.13 -10.63
C LYS A 78 1.86 15.11 -12.09
N ASP A 79 1.33 16.03 -12.89
CA ASP A 79 1.54 16.04 -14.33
C ASP A 79 2.96 16.49 -14.67
N ILE A 80 3.48 17.49 -13.95
CA ILE A 80 4.84 18.02 -14.10
C ILE A 80 5.88 16.93 -13.83
N VAL A 81 5.74 16.21 -12.72
CA VAL A 81 6.68 15.13 -12.34
C VAL A 81 6.55 13.97 -13.33
N ALA A 82 5.33 13.57 -13.72
CA ALA A 82 5.15 12.51 -14.71
C ALA A 82 5.84 12.82 -16.04
N GLU A 83 5.65 14.03 -16.57
CA GLU A 83 6.22 14.44 -17.85
C GLU A 83 7.75 14.54 -17.81
N LYS A 84 8.30 15.34 -16.87
CA LYS A 84 9.74 15.60 -16.80
C LYS A 84 10.54 14.34 -16.46
N VAL A 85 10.02 13.49 -15.57
CA VAL A 85 10.74 12.27 -15.13
C VAL A 85 10.62 11.14 -16.16
N ALA A 86 9.49 11.01 -16.86
CA ALA A 86 9.34 10.05 -17.95
C ALA A 86 10.37 10.30 -19.07
N ASN A 87 10.65 11.57 -19.39
CA ASN A 87 11.66 11.94 -20.38
C ASN A 87 13.07 11.45 -20.04
N VAL A 88 13.39 11.28 -18.75
CA VAL A 88 14.71 10.81 -18.27
C VAL A 88 14.71 9.30 -17.97
N ASN A 89 13.59 8.61 -18.20
CA ASN A 89 13.39 7.18 -17.95
C ASN A 89 13.75 6.75 -16.51
N MET A 90 13.33 7.57 -15.55
CA MET A 90 13.40 7.28 -14.12
C MET A 90 12.01 6.93 -13.58
N PRO A 91 11.92 6.08 -12.54
CA PRO A 91 10.64 5.72 -11.95
C PRO A 91 10.04 6.88 -11.13
N TYR A 92 8.71 7.01 -11.14
CA TYR A 92 7.99 8.06 -10.41
C TYR A 92 6.65 7.59 -9.84
N ILE A 93 6.18 8.11 -8.71
CA ILE A 93 4.84 7.83 -8.16
C ILE A 93 4.10 9.14 -8.01
N THR A 94 3.03 9.31 -8.78
CA THR A 94 2.22 10.54 -8.81
C THR A 94 0.84 10.40 -8.20
N GLU A 95 0.33 9.17 -8.05
CA GLU A 95 -1.05 8.97 -7.62
C GLU A 95 -1.20 8.83 -6.12
N ARG A 96 -0.90 7.66 -5.59
CA ARG A 96 -0.96 7.37 -4.16
C ARG A 96 0.26 6.56 -3.77
N TRP A 97 0.94 6.97 -2.72
CA TRP A 97 1.97 6.16 -2.09
C TRP A 97 1.33 5.03 -1.26
N PRO A 98 1.45 3.75 -1.67
CA PRO A 98 1.00 2.65 -0.82
C PRO A 98 1.98 2.48 0.35
N GLY A 99 1.46 2.37 1.57
CA GLY A 99 2.31 2.01 2.72
C GLY A 99 2.97 0.65 2.49
N GLY A 100 4.26 0.54 2.82
CA GLY A 100 5.06 -0.64 2.54
C GLY A 100 5.70 -0.64 1.15
N MET A 101 5.67 0.49 0.43
CA MET A 101 6.20 0.58 -0.93
C MET A 101 7.68 0.17 -1.01
N LEU A 102 8.47 0.63 -0.04
CA LEU A 102 9.91 0.34 0.03
C LEU A 102 10.17 -0.75 1.06
N THR A 103 9.55 -0.66 2.24
CA THR A 103 9.78 -1.60 3.36
C THR A 103 9.25 -3.01 3.08
N ASN A 104 8.18 -3.13 2.29
CA ASN A 104 7.61 -4.41 1.84
C ASN A 104 7.71 -4.57 0.31
N PHE A 105 8.87 -4.22 -0.25
CA PHE A 105 9.09 -4.20 -1.70
C PHE A 105 8.83 -5.56 -2.38
N VAL A 106 9.04 -6.68 -1.68
CA VAL A 106 8.76 -8.03 -2.21
C VAL A 106 7.27 -8.17 -2.56
N THR A 107 6.37 -7.68 -1.71
CA THR A 107 4.92 -7.75 -1.94
C THR A 107 4.48 -6.80 -3.06
N ILE A 108 5.05 -5.59 -3.11
CA ILE A 108 4.81 -4.64 -4.20
C ILE A 108 5.24 -5.24 -5.54
N ARG A 109 6.40 -5.91 -5.58
CA ARG A 109 6.87 -6.58 -6.80
C ARG A 109 5.93 -7.69 -7.26
N LYS A 110 5.24 -8.39 -6.34
CA LYS A 110 4.19 -9.35 -6.72
C LYS A 110 3.02 -8.66 -7.43
N ALA A 111 2.62 -7.46 -6.99
CA ALA A 111 1.58 -6.67 -7.66
C ALA A 111 2.02 -6.21 -9.06
N VAL A 112 3.26 -5.75 -9.21
CA VAL A 112 3.86 -5.42 -10.52
C VAL A 112 3.95 -6.65 -11.43
N LYS A 113 4.36 -7.81 -10.90
CA LYS A 113 4.38 -9.07 -11.67
C LYS A 113 2.98 -9.50 -12.12
N LYS A 114 1.95 -9.25 -11.29
CA LYS A 114 0.55 -9.50 -11.67
C LYS A 114 0.13 -8.61 -12.85
N MET A 115 0.54 -7.35 -12.87
CA MET A 115 0.33 -6.45 -14.01
C MET A 115 0.91 -7.01 -15.30
N ALA A 116 2.20 -7.41 -15.28
CA ALA A 116 2.87 -8.01 -16.43
C ALA A 116 2.23 -9.35 -16.88
N SER A 117 1.73 -10.15 -15.93
CA SER A 117 1.01 -11.38 -16.25
C SER A 117 -0.31 -11.12 -16.98
N ILE A 118 -1.01 -10.03 -16.65
CA ILE A 118 -2.24 -9.63 -17.34
C ILE A 118 -1.92 -9.19 -18.77
N ASP A 119 -0.84 -8.43 -18.95
CA ASP A 119 -0.40 -8.02 -20.29
C ASP A 119 -0.01 -9.21 -21.16
N ARG A 120 0.61 -10.23 -20.56
CA ARG A 120 0.91 -11.49 -21.24
C ARG A 120 -0.36 -12.25 -21.61
N MET A 121 -1.32 -12.40 -20.69
CA MET A 121 -2.60 -13.06 -20.99
C MET A 121 -3.39 -12.36 -22.11
N LYS A 122 -3.28 -11.02 -22.21
CA LYS A 122 -3.87 -10.25 -23.31
C LYS A 122 -3.18 -10.52 -24.65
N LYS A 123 -1.85 -10.65 -24.66
CA LYS A 123 -1.08 -10.98 -25.87
C LYS A 123 -1.28 -12.43 -26.33
N ASP A 124 -1.31 -13.36 -25.39
CA ASP A 124 -1.42 -14.81 -25.64
C ASP A 124 -2.86 -15.23 -26.01
N GLY A 125 -3.85 -14.32 -25.95
CA GLY A 125 -5.24 -14.58 -26.32
C GLY A 125 -6.07 -15.30 -25.25
N THR A 126 -5.45 -15.82 -24.18
CA THR A 126 -6.13 -16.44 -23.02
C THR A 126 -7.12 -15.47 -22.35
N PHE A 127 -6.89 -14.16 -22.46
CA PHE A 127 -7.84 -13.17 -21.98
C PHE A 127 -9.24 -13.30 -22.60
N ASN A 128 -9.34 -13.81 -23.83
CA ASN A 128 -10.61 -13.96 -24.53
C ASN A 128 -11.43 -15.18 -24.09
N THR A 129 -10.81 -16.15 -23.42
CA THR A 129 -11.51 -17.34 -22.89
C THR A 129 -12.30 -17.03 -21.62
N LEU A 130 -12.03 -15.88 -20.99
CA LEU A 130 -12.70 -15.43 -19.79
C LEU A 130 -14.13 -14.93 -20.07
N SER A 131 -15.02 -15.09 -19.10
CA SER A 131 -16.37 -14.52 -19.17
C SER A 131 -16.31 -12.98 -19.27
N LYS A 132 -17.37 -12.35 -19.81
CA LYS A 132 -17.41 -10.87 -19.93
C LYS A 132 -17.22 -10.17 -18.57
N LYS A 133 -17.76 -10.76 -17.50
CA LYS A 133 -17.64 -10.23 -16.13
C LYS A 133 -16.19 -10.30 -15.63
N GLU A 134 -15.52 -11.42 -15.84
CA GLU A 134 -14.12 -11.61 -15.44
C GLU A 134 -13.17 -10.71 -16.24
N ARG A 135 -13.39 -10.59 -17.56
CA ARG A 135 -12.63 -9.65 -18.41
C ARG A 135 -12.70 -8.23 -17.88
N LEU A 136 -13.91 -7.75 -17.56
CA LEU A 136 -14.10 -6.41 -17.00
C LEU A 136 -13.38 -6.23 -15.65
N GLN A 137 -13.39 -7.25 -14.79
CA GLN A 137 -12.68 -7.21 -13.51
C GLN A 137 -11.15 -7.15 -13.71
N VAL A 138 -10.62 -7.96 -14.62
CA VAL A 138 -9.19 -7.99 -14.93
C VAL A 138 -8.75 -6.67 -15.59
N ASP A 139 -9.56 -6.08 -16.47
CA ASP A 139 -9.29 -4.78 -17.07
C ASP A 139 -9.27 -3.65 -16.04
N ARG A 140 -10.26 -3.61 -15.14
CA ARG A 140 -10.27 -2.64 -14.02
C ARG A 140 -9.05 -2.81 -13.12
N LEU A 141 -8.67 -4.04 -12.82
CA LEU A 141 -7.47 -4.32 -12.03
C LEU A 141 -6.20 -3.86 -12.75
N ARG A 142 -6.09 -4.14 -14.06
CA ARG A 142 -4.94 -3.73 -14.88
C ARG A 142 -4.82 -2.21 -14.96
N ALA A 143 -5.92 -1.50 -15.19
CA ALA A 143 -5.94 -0.05 -15.22
C ALA A 143 -5.57 0.57 -13.86
N LYS A 144 -6.06 -0.02 -12.76
CA LYS A 144 -5.69 0.41 -11.40
C LYS A 144 -4.22 0.17 -11.10
N LEU A 145 -3.65 -0.95 -11.56
CA LEU A 145 -2.23 -1.24 -11.40
C LEU A 145 -1.36 -0.31 -12.26
N GLU A 146 -1.75 -0.04 -13.51
CA GLU A 146 -1.04 0.92 -14.38
C GLU A 146 -0.93 2.28 -13.74
N LYS A 147 -2.09 2.79 -13.32
CA LYS A 147 -2.21 4.14 -12.77
C LYS A 147 -1.34 4.35 -11.53
N ASN A 148 -1.19 3.32 -10.69
CA ASN A 148 -0.46 3.43 -9.42
C ASN A 148 0.99 2.98 -9.51
N LEU A 149 1.30 1.97 -10.34
CA LEU A 149 2.58 1.25 -10.33
C LEU A 149 3.19 1.08 -11.74
N GLY A 150 2.64 1.71 -12.78
CA GLY A 150 3.11 1.56 -14.17
C GLY A 150 4.58 1.95 -14.33
N SER A 151 4.96 3.08 -13.76
CA SER A 151 6.31 3.67 -13.80
C SER A 151 7.39 2.84 -13.09
N ILE A 152 7.01 2.01 -12.12
CA ILE A 152 7.95 1.15 -11.36
C ILE A 152 8.02 -0.26 -11.95
N SER A 153 7.36 -0.51 -13.08
CA SER A 153 7.28 -1.83 -13.70
C SER A 153 8.66 -2.42 -14.03
N GLU A 154 9.61 -1.57 -14.42
CA GLU A 154 10.99 -1.95 -14.73
C GLU A 154 11.91 -2.07 -13.50
N MET A 155 11.43 -1.69 -12.31
CA MET A 155 12.25 -1.71 -11.09
C MET A 155 12.39 -3.13 -10.52
N THR A 156 13.59 -3.68 -10.61
CA THR A 156 13.93 -5.00 -10.04
C THR A 156 14.46 -4.93 -8.61
N ARG A 157 15.07 -3.79 -8.24
CA ARG A 157 15.72 -3.54 -6.94
C ARG A 157 15.21 -2.24 -6.34
N LEU A 158 15.47 -2.06 -5.04
CA LEU A 158 15.17 -0.81 -4.34
C LEU A 158 15.86 0.39 -5.02
N PRO A 159 15.24 1.58 -4.99
CA PRO A 159 15.84 2.78 -5.56
C PRO A 159 17.12 3.16 -4.79
N GLY A 160 18.01 3.87 -5.47
CA GLY A 160 19.23 4.39 -4.88
C GLY A 160 19.05 5.66 -4.09
N ALA A 161 18.02 6.43 -4.43
CA ALA A 161 17.61 7.66 -3.77
C ALA A 161 16.13 7.91 -4.02
N LEU A 162 15.53 8.76 -3.19
CA LEU A 162 14.21 9.31 -3.41
C LEU A 162 14.28 10.80 -3.64
N PHE A 163 13.45 11.28 -4.56
CA PHE A 163 13.18 12.70 -4.70
C PHE A 163 11.71 12.96 -4.36
N ILE A 164 11.43 13.76 -3.33
CA ILE A 164 10.09 13.96 -2.79
C ILE A 164 9.66 15.42 -3.00
N VAL A 165 8.46 15.61 -3.56
CA VAL A 165 7.78 16.91 -3.60
C VAL A 165 6.76 16.94 -2.47
N ASP A 166 6.90 17.89 -1.54
CA ASP A 166 6.08 18.05 -0.33
C ASP A 166 6.25 16.89 0.67
N THR A 167 7.17 17.08 1.63
CA THR A 167 7.46 16.06 2.65
C THR A 167 6.39 15.90 3.71
N MET A 168 5.53 16.91 3.93
CA MET A 168 4.40 16.79 4.84
C MET A 168 3.35 15.82 4.28
N ARG A 169 3.05 15.98 2.99
CA ARG A 169 2.11 15.09 2.30
C ARG A 169 2.66 13.68 2.16
N GLU A 170 3.95 13.54 1.84
CA GLU A 170 4.63 12.26 1.63
C GLU A 170 5.39 11.73 2.86
N HIS A 171 4.92 12.04 4.07
CA HIS A 171 5.58 11.62 5.32
C HIS A 171 5.77 10.10 5.44
N ILE A 172 4.92 9.29 4.80
CA ILE A 172 5.06 7.82 4.78
C ILE A 172 6.29 7.42 3.96
N ALA A 173 6.49 8.04 2.80
CA ALA A 173 7.66 7.79 1.95
C ALA A 173 8.95 8.16 2.68
N VAL A 174 8.98 9.31 3.36
CA VAL A 174 10.10 9.75 4.20
C VAL A 174 10.43 8.71 5.28
N LYS A 175 9.42 8.29 6.07
CA LYS A 175 9.61 7.30 7.15
C LYS A 175 10.11 5.95 6.64
N GLU A 176 9.62 5.48 5.50
CA GLU A 176 10.07 4.22 4.90
C GLU A 176 11.50 4.32 4.38
N ALA A 177 11.87 5.45 3.78
CA ALA A 177 13.21 5.69 3.26
C ALA A 177 14.25 5.74 4.37
N GLN A 178 13.94 6.43 5.48
CA GLN A 178 14.80 6.49 6.65
C GLN A 178 15.04 5.12 7.26
N LYS A 179 14.00 4.28 7.39
CA LYS A 179 14.13 2.90 7.91
C LYS A 179 15.04 2.02 7.06
N LEU A 180 15.17 2.31 5.77
CA LEU A 180 15.98 1.54 4.83
C LEU A 180 17.31 2.24 4.48
N ASN A 181 17.61 3.36 5.14
CA ASN A 181 18.80 4.18 4.85
C ASN A 181 18.92 4.58 3.37
N ILE A 182 17.79 4.86 2.72
CA ILE A 182 17.76 5.36 1.35
C ILE A 182 17.89 6.90 1.44
N PRO A 183 18.88 7.52 0.77
CA PRO A 183 19.06 8.96 0.81
C PRO A 183 17.87 9.71 0.22
N ILE A 184 17.45 10.76 0.93
CA ILE A 184 16.25 11.54 0.65
C ILE A 184 16.64 12.93 0.16
N PHE A 185 16.20 13.22 -1.06
CA PHE A 185 16.22 14.54 -1.66
C PHE A 185 14.79 15.07 -1.63
N ALA A 186 14.58 16.31 -1.21
CA ALA A 186 13.22 16.84 -1.18
C ALA A 186 13.14 18.34 -1.40
N MET A 187 12.03 18.74 -2.02
CA MET A 187 11.53 20.11 -1.97
C MET A 187 10.86 20.33 -0.61
N VAL A 188 11.32 21.35 0.12
CA VAL A 188 10.89 21.62 1.49
C VAL A 188 10.39 23.06 1.59
N ASP A 189 9.09 23.20 1.82
CA ASP A 189 8.49 24.48 2.17
C ASP A 189 8.62 24.74 3.69
N THR A 190 8.42 25.97 4.08
CA THR A 190 8.42 26.54 5.44
C THR A 190 7.58 25.80 6.49
N ASN A 191 6.58 25.01 6.10
CA ASN A 191 5.77 24.20 7.01
C ASN A 191 6.37 22.81 7.30
N SER A 192 7.33 22.36 6.49
CA SER A 192 7.92 21.02 6.54
C SER A 192 9.10 20.96 7.53
N ASP A 193 9.37 19.79 8.11
CA ASP A 193 10.56 19.59 8.94
C ASP A 193 11.76 19.21 8.07
N PRO A 194 12.87 19.98 8.07
CA PRO A 194 14.05 19.68 7.26
C PRO A 194 14.92 18.56 7.85
N ARG A 195 14.85 18.29 9.16
CA ARG A 195 15.73 17.31 9.84
C ARG A 195 15.74 15.89 9.25
N PRO A 196 14.60 15.30 8.84
CA PRO A 196 14.58 13.95 8.30
C PRO A 196 15.17 13.81 6.89
N ILE A 197 15.58 14.90 6.25
CA ILE A 197 15.93 14.97 4.83
C ILE A 197 17.43 15.19 4.69
N ASP A 198 18.09 14.36 3.88
CA ASP A 198 19.54 14.41 3.69
C ASP A 198 19.94 15.61 2.81
N TYR A 199 19.22 15.80 1.71
CA TYR A 199 19.44 16.90 0.76
C TYR A 199 18.17 17.75 0.63
N ILE A 200 18.16 18.85 1.36
CA ILE A 200 17.03 19.78 1.47
C ILE A 200 17.13 20.80 0.34
N ILE A 201 16.08 20.97 -0.46
CA ILE A 201 15.94 22.08 -1.41
C ILE A 201 14.83 23.01 -0.86
N PRO A 202 15.19 24.12 -0.19
CA PRO A 202 14.20 25.07 0.32
C PRO A 202 13.45 25.71 -0.84
N SER A 203 12.16 25.43 -1.00
CA SER A 203 11.39 25.87 -2.17
C SER A 203 9.89 25.79 -1.94
N ASN A 204 9.14 26.60 -2.66
CA ASN A 204 7.69 26.50 -2.76
C ASN A 204 7.25 25.19 -3.45
N ASP A 205 6.47 24.37 -2.75
CA ASP A 205 5.92 23.11 -3.28
C ASP A 205 4.42 23.21 -3.66
N ASP A 206 3.79 24.38 -3.49
CA ASP A 206 2.39 24.65 -3.86
C ASP A 206 2.24 25.17 -5.29
N ALA A 207 3.22 25.95 -5.76
CA ALA A 207 3.17 26.57 -7.08
C ALA A 207 3.70 25.63 -8.17
N GLY A 208 2.87 25.35 -9.18
CA GLY A 208 3.26 24.52 -10.32
C GLY A 208 4.52 25.02 -11.04
N LYS A 209 4.64 26.34 -11.27
CA LYS A 209 5.84 26.95 -11.88
C LYS A 209 7.11 26.73 -11.06
N SER A 210 7.01 26.81 -9.73
CA SER A 210 8.13 26.55 -8.82
C SER A 210 8.59 25.08 -8.93
N ILE A 211 7.63 24.15 -8.84
CA ILE A 211 7.89 22.72 -9.01
C ILE A 211 8.52 22.44 -10.37
N GLU A 212 8.00 23.06 -11.44
CA GLU A 212 8.53 22.86 -12.79
C GLU A 212 10.00 23.28 -12.92
N VAL A 213 10.37 24.47 -12.41
CA VAL A 213 11.75 24.96 -12.52
C VAL A 213 12.72 24.09 -11.71
N ILE A 214 12.35 23.71 -10.49
CA ILE A 214 13.18 22.83 -9.66
C ILE A 214 13.29 21.44 -10.31
N MET A 215 12.17 20.86 -10.77
CA MET A 215 12.17 19.57 -11.44
C MET A 215 12.96 19.60 -12.76
N ALA A 216 12.91 20.69 -13.52
CA ALA A 216 13.70 20.85 -14.73
C ALA A 216 15.21 20.85 -14.43
N SER A 217 15.65 21.59 -13.40
CA SER A 217 17.05 21.57 -12.96
C SER A 217 17.50 20.16 -12.54
N VAL A 218 16.70 19.52 -11.70
CA VAL A 218 17.00 18.17 -11.19
C VAL A 218 17.03 17.11 -12.29
N THR A 219 16.05 17.13 -13.20
CA THR A 219 15.97 16.15 -14.30
C THR A 219 17.09 16.36 -15.32
N SER A 220 17.51 17.60 -15.59
CA SER A 220 18.70 17.88 -16.39
C SER A 220 19.97 17.29 -15.75
N ALA A 221 20.18 17.49 -14.45
CA ALA A 221 21.34 16.93 -13.75
C ALA A 221 21.36 15.37 -13.77
N VAL A 222 20.19 14.75 -13.64
CA VAL A 222 20.05 13.28 -13.75
C VAL A 222 20.31 12.82 -15.19
N ALA A 223 19.84 13.55 -16.20
CA ALA A 223 20.07 13.25 -17.61
C ALA A 223 21.56 13.34 -17.96
N GLU A 224 22.28 14.35 -17.45
CA GLU A 224 23.74 14.45 -17.58
C GLU A 224 24.45 13.24 -16.96
N GLY A 225 24.10 12.86 -15.72
CA GLY A 225 24.70 11.69 -15.07
C GLY A 225 24.42 10.38 -15.83
N LEU A 226 23.26 10.25 -16.47
CA LEU A 226 22.95 9.13 -17.35
C LEU A 226 23.76 9.17 -18.66
N ALA A 227 24.02 10.36 -19.21
CA ALA A 227 24.82 10.53 -20.41
C ALA A 227 26.30 10.20 -20.15
N GLU A 228 26.86 10.66 -19.03
CA GLU A 228 28.22 10.30 -18.57
C GLU A 228 28.36 8.79 -18.44
N ARG A 229 27.39 8.12 -17.80
CA ARG A 229 27.39 6.65 -17.72
C ARG A 229 27.36 5.96 -19.07
N LYS A 230 26.62 6.50 -20.06
CA LYS A 230 26.57 5.93 -21.40
C LYS A 230 27.91 6.10 -22.11
N ALA A 231 28.54 7.27 -21.96
CA ALA A 231 29.87 7.54 -22.49
C ALA A 231 30.92 6.60 -21.87
N ASP A 232 30.91 6.41 -20.55
CA ASP A 232 31.83 5.50 -19.84
C ASP A 232 31.67 4.04 -20.27
N LYS A 233 30.45 3.63 -20.65
CA LYS A 233 30.20 2.29 -21.19
C LYS A 233 30.64 2.13 -22.64
N GLN A 234 30.64 3.21 -23.42
CA GLN A 234 31.09 3.20 -24.81
C GLN A 234 32.61 3.33 -24.92
N SER A 235 33.26 4.07 -24.02
CA SER A 235 34.71 4.19 -23.96
C SER A 235 35.41 2.93 -23.41
N ASN A 236 34.73 2.16 -22.54
CA ASN A 236 35.24 0.90 -21.98
C ASN A 236 34.77 -0.36 -22.75
N GLY A 237 34.26 -0.21 -23.97
CA GLY A 237 33.68 -1.31 -24.72
C GLY A 237 34.69 -2.18 -25.48
N ASP A 238 35.40 -3.09 -24.78
CA ASP A 238 35.77 -4.43 -25.33
C ASP A 238 36.28 -5.51 -24.34
N GLU A 239 36.06 -5.44 -23.01
CA GLU A 239 36.62 -6.47 -22.10
C GLU A 239 35.68 -7.15 -21.08
N ASP A 240 34.35 -7.03 -21.17
CA ASP A 240 33.46 -7.75 -20.24
C ASP A 240 32.52 -8.76 -20.90
N ALA A 241 33.14 -9.76 -21.52
CA ALA A 241 32.56 -11.08 -21.75
C ALA A 241 33.19 -12.12 -20.81
N LYS A 242 32.95 -12.03 -19.49
CA LYS A 242 32.89 -13.22 -18.61
C LYS A 242 32.28 -12.90 -17.24
N PRO A 243 31.34 -13.73 -16.73
CA PRO A 243 30.66 -13.45 -15.47
C PRO A 243 31.57 -13.76 -14.29
N ALA A 244 31.69 -12.80 -13.37
CA ALA A 244 32.30 -12.95 -12.05
C ALA A 244 31.53 -13.97 -11.19
N LYS A 245 31.79 -15.26 -11.41
CA LYS A 245 31.54 -16.37 -10.49
C LYS A 245 32.87 -16.82 -9.90
N THR A 246 33.49 -16.04 -9.02
CA THR A 246 34.58 -16.55 -8.15
C THR A 246 34.97 -15.48 -7.12
N LYS A 247 34.24 -15.41 -6.01
CA LYS A 247 34.70 -14.93 -4.69
C LYS A 247 33.56 -15.02 -3.66
N ALA A 248 33.10 -16.24 -3.39
CA ALA A 248 32.23 -16.54 -2.24
C ALA A 248 32.27 -18.04 -1.83
N LYS A 249 33.36 -18.77 -2.14
CA LYS A 249 33.49 -20.22 -1.88
C LYS A 249 34.62 -20.58 -0.90
N LYS A 250 35.02 -19.68 -0.01
CA LYS A 250 36.01 -20.00 1.05
C LYS A 250 35.55 -19.44 2.40
N ALA A 251 34.52 -20.05 2.95
CA ALA A 251 34.23 -20.13 4.38
C ALA A 251 33.00 -21.04 4.51
N VAL A 252 33.03 -21.96 5.46
CA VAL A 252 32.00 -22.98 5.75
C VAL A 252 32.08 -24.24 4.86
N GLU A 253 33.23 -24.91 4.92
CA GLU A 253 33.33 -26.35 4.71
C GLU A 253 33.89 -26.95 6.00
N ASP A 254 33.02 -27.08 7.01
CA ASP A 254 33.15 -28.11 8.05
C ASP A 254 31.78 -28.32 8.71
N ALA A 255 31.48 -29.57 9.06
CA ALA A 255 30.23 -30.09 9.65
C ALA A 255 29.01 -30.34 8.72
N ALA A 256 29.06 -31.45 7.99
CA ALA A 256 27.95 -32.38 7.79
C ALA A 256 28.39 -33.74 8.39
N PRO A 257 27.52 -34.69 8.80
CA PRO A 257 26.17 -34.92 8.27
C PRO A 257 25.09 -35.38 9.27
N ALA A 258 23.81 -35.13 8.97
CA ALA A 258 22.74 -36.07 9.35
C ALA A 258 21.46 -35.90 8.51
N VAL A 259 21.00 -37.04 7.98
CA VAL A 259 19.63 -37.42 7.59
C VAL A 259 19.01 -36.84 6.32
N LYS A 260 19.23 -37.60 5.24
CA LYS A 260 18.28 -37.87 4.16
C LYS A 260 17.04 -38.56 4.73
N GLU A 261 15.90 -37.89 4.72
CA GLU A 261 14.55 -38.47 4.63
C GLU A 261 13.59 -37.32 4.29
N GLU A 262 12.37 -37.62 3.82
CA GLU A 262 11.32 -36.65 3.40
C GLU A 262 11.30 -36.13 1.95
N LYS A 263 11.92 -36.85 0.99
CA LYS A 263 11.53 -36.76 -0.44
C LYS A 263 10.47 -37.78 -0.87
N LYS A 264 9.56 -38.19 0.02
CA LYS A 264 8.61 -39.29 -0.24
C LYS A 264 7.16 -39.04 0.19
N VAL A 265 6.66 -37.80 0.13
CA VAL A 265 5.24 -37.53 0.48
C VAL A 265 4.42 -36.79 -0.60
N GLU A 266 5.01 -36.10 -1.57
CA GLU A 266 4.22 -35.31 -2.53
C GLU A 266 3.73 -36.02 -3.81
N GLN A 267 3.82 -37.35 -3.90
CA GLN A 267 3.30 -38.12 -5.06
C GLN A 267 2.18 -39.11 -4.71
N LYS A 268 1.43 -38.88 -3.63
CA LYS A 268 0.33 -39.79 -3.22
C LYS A 268 -1.01 -39.15 -2.85
N ALA A 269 -1.25 -37.90 -3.25
CA ALA A 269 -2.56 -37.25 -3.07
C ALA A 269 -3.44 -37.24 -4.35
N GLU A 270 -2.88 -37.50 -5.53
CA GLU A 270 -3.65 -37.68 -6.77
C GLU A 270 -4.04 -39.15 -6.98
N LYS A 271 -4.99 -39.66 -6.19
CA LYS A 271 -5.83 -40.85 -6.52
C LYS A 271 -6.72 -41.22 -5.33
N LYS A 272 -7.70 -40.39 -5.02
CA LYS A 272 -8.94 -40.80 -4.33
C LYS A 272 -9.91 -39.62 -4.38
N GLU A 273 -10.61 -39.48 -5.49
CA GLU A 273 -11.97 -38.93 -5.57
C GLU A 273 -12.44 -38.95 -7.04
N LYS A 274 -12.74 -40.16 -7.51
CA LYS A 274 -13.75 -40.35 -8.55
C LYS A 274 -14.55 -41.61 -8.20
N LYS A 275 -15.87 -41.42 -8.21
CA LYS A 275 -16.95 -42.40 -8.39
C LYS A 275 -17.63 -42.94 -7.12
N VAL A 276 -18.71 -42.25 -6.72
CA VAL A 276 -20.06 -42.83 -6.74
C VAL A 276 -21.02 -41.81 -7.36
N GLU A 277 -21.83 -42.27 -8.31
CA GLU A 277 -22.73 -41.51 -9.18
C GLU A 277 -24.18 -41.41 -8.65
N LYS A 278 -24.85 -40.31 -9.06
CA LYS A 278 -26.25 -40.18 -9.52
C LYS A 278 -27.45 -40.51 -8.60
N LYS A 279 -28.24 -39.46 -8.30
CA LYS A 279 -29.68 -39.33 -8.62
C LYS A 279 -30.08 -37.84 -8.47
N ALA A 280 -30.31 -37.12 -9.56
CA ALA A 280 -31.59 -36.88 -10.24
C ALA A 280 -32.25 -35.55 -9.81
N GLU A 281 -32.33 -34.61 -10.76
CA GLU A 281 -33.19 -33.42 -10.71
C GLU A 281 -34.68 -33.82 -10.69
N PRO A 282 -35.56 -32.96 -10.13
CA PRO A 282 -36.50 -32.27 -11.03
C PRO A 282 -36.72 -30.78 -10.69
N LYS A 283 -37.08 -30.01 -11.72
CA LYS A 283 -37.75 -28.68 -11.71
C LYS A 283 -39.14 -28.85 -12.36
N PRO A 284 -40.12 -27.91 -12.27
CA PRO A 284 -40.31 -26.79 -11.33
C PRO A 284 -41.78 -26.64 -10.79
N GLU A 285 -41.97 -25.66 -9.88
CA GLU A 285 -43.20 -24.96 -9.45
C GLU A 285 -44.18 -25.59 -8.41
N LYS A 286 -44.22 -24.98 -7.21
CA LYS A 286 -45.34 -24.13 -6.75
C LYS A 286 -44.97 -23.32 -5.48
N LYS A 287 -45.38 -22.05 -5.47
CA LYS A 287 -45.15 -21.01 -4.45
C LYS A 287 -45.51 -21.44 -3.02
N LYS A 288 -44.54 -21.34 -2.10
CA LYS A 288 -44.74 -20.86 -0.72
C LYS A 288 -43.59 -19.90 -0.38
N THR A 289 -43.98 -18.73 0.09
CA THR A 289 -43.17 -17.57 0.48
C THR A 289 -42.05 -17.96 1.47
N LYS A 290 -40.79 -17.81 1.07
CA LYS A 290 -39.65 -17.87 2.01
C LYS A 290 -39.61 -16.57 2.80
N ALA A 291 -39.80 -16.68 4.11
CA ALA A 291 -39.63 -15.61 5.08
C ALA A 291 -38.21 -15.02 4.99
N LYS A 292 -38.09 -13.73 5.29
CA LYS A 292 -36.80 -13.05 5.44
C LYS A 292 -36.03 -13.71 6.58
N ALA A 293 -34.74 -13.98 6.37
CA ALA A 293 -33.84 -14.35 7.47
C ALA A 293 -33.75 -13.18 8.46
N ASP A 294 -33.74 -13.51 9.76
CA ASP A 294 -33.66 -12.51 10.83
C ASP A 294 -32.20 -12.08 11.07
N ASP A 295 -32.01 -10.85 11.55
CA ASP A 295 -30.69 -10.32 11.90
C ASP A 295 -30.28 -10.74 13.31
N LEU A 296 -29.66 -11.92 13.44
CA LEU A 296 -29.24 -12.49 14.72
C LEU A 296 -28.21 -11.65 15.50
N THR A 297 -27.62 -10.61 14.88
CA THR A 297 -26.69 -9.71 15.58
C THR A 297 -27.38 -8.78 16.59
N LYS A 298 -28.72 -8.75 16.61
CA LYS A 298 -29.51 -8.03 17.63
C LYS A 298 -29.55 -8.72 18.99
N ILE A 299 -29.06 -9.97 19.07
CA ILE A 299 -28.93 -10.70 20.32
C ILE A 299 -27.58 -10.36 20.94
N GLU A 300 -27.58 -9.92 22.19
CA GLU A 300 -26.36 -9.56 22.90
C GLU A 300 -25.49 -10.82 23.10
N GLY A 301 -24.21 -10.70 22.75
CA GLY A 301 -23.25 -11.82 22.72
C GLY A 301 -23.11 -12.50 21.36
N VAL A 302 -24.06 -12.31 20.43
CA VAL A 302 -23.97 -12.86 19.06
C VAL A 302 -23.23 -11.90 18.14
N GLY A 303 -21.92 -12.09 18.01
CA GLY A 303 -21.10 -11.35 17.03
C GLY A 303 -21.35 -11.80 15.57
N PRO A 304 -20.89 -11.02 14.57
CA PRO A 304 -21.14 -11.31 13.14
C PRO A 304 -20.72 -12.71 12.68
N LYS A 305 -19.63 -13.25 13.25
CA LYS A 305 -19.13 -14.60 12.92
C LYS A 305 -19.95 -15.71 13.57
N ALA A 306 -20.50 -15.45 14.76
CA ALA A 306 -21.41 -16.38 15.41
C ALA A 306 -22.75 -16.41 14.65
N ALA A 307 -23.28 -15.25 14.26
CA ALA A 307 -24.47 -15.15 13.42
C ALA A 307 -24.32 -15.91 12.09
N GLU A 308 -23.19 -15.75 11.40
CA GLU A 308 -22.90 -16.49 10.16
C GLU A 308 -22.81 -18.01 10.38
N ALA A 309 -22.21 -18.46 11.48
CA ALA A 309 -22.14 -19.88 11.84
C ALA A 309 -23.53 -20.48 12.12
N LEU A 310 -24.40 -19.74 12.81
CA LEU A 310 -25.77 -20.17 13.14
C LEU A 310 -26.64 -20.26 11.88
N VAL A 311 -26.56 -19.25 10.99
CA VAL A 311 -27.27 -19.27 9.70
C VAL A 311 -26.82 -20.44 8.84
N ASN A 312 -25.52 -20.73 8.79
CA ASN A 312 -24.99 -21.89 8.07
C ASN A 312 -25.44 -23.24 8.66
N ALA A 313 -25.73 -23.29 9.95
CA ALA A 313 -26.28 -24.46 10.64
C ALA A 313 -27.81 -24.58 10.53
N GLY A 314 -28.48 -23.66 9.83
CA GLY A 314 -29.93 -23.67 9.64
C GLY A 314 -30.72 -22.98 10.75
N LEU A 315 -30.05 -22.22 11.62
CA LEU A 315 -30.68 -21.35 12.61
C LEU A 315 -30.70 -19.92 12.05
N ASP A 316 -31.60 -19.64 11.11
CA ASP A 316 -31.68 -18.39 10.34
C ASP A 316 -32.81 -17.43 10.78
N THR A 317 -33.57 -17.81 11.80
CA THR A 317 -34.68 -17.02 12.38
C THR A 317 -34.62 -16.97 13.90
N TYR A 318 -35.16 -15.92 14.52
CA TYR A 318 -35.25 -15.85 15.99
C TYR A 318 -36.02 -17.04 16.58
N ALA A 319 -37.07 -17.50 15.90
CA ALA A 319 -37.84 -18.67 16.32
C ALA A 319 -37.02 -19.97 16.32
N SER A 320 -36.15 -20.16 15.32
CA SER A 320 -35.27 -21.33 15.24
C SER A 320 -34.20 -21.32 16.33
N LEU A 321 -33.65 -20.16 16.65
CA LEU A 321 -32.64 -20.00 17.70
C LEU A 321 -33.26 -20.09 19.10
N ALA A 322 -34.48 -19.59 19.30
CA ALA A 322 -35.25 -19.72 20.54
C ALA A 322 -35.63 -21.16 20.88
N SER A 323 -35.84 -22.00 19.87
CA SER A 323 -36.18 -23.42 20.03
C SER A 323 -34.95 -24.33 20.19
N SER A 324 -33.75 -23.76 20.16
CA SER A 324 -32.49 -24.49 20.24
C SER A 324 -31.90 -24.41 21.64
N ASP A 325 -31.31 -25.53 22.08
CA ASP A 325 -30.65 -25.61 23.40
C ASP A 325 -29.27 -24.93 23.36
N ALA A 326 -28.87 -24.31 24.47
CA ALA A 326 -27.57 -23.65 24.60
C ALA A 326 -26.38 -24.59 24.28
N ASP A 327 -26.46 -25.86 24.68
CA ASP A 327 -25.42 -26.87 24.40
C ASP A 327 -25.30 -27.20 22.92
N LYS A 328 -26.43 -27.26 22.20
CA LYS A 328 -26.45 -27.48 20.75
C LYS A 328 -25.84 -26.27 20.03
N ILE A 329 -26.18 -25.06 20.47
CA ILE A 329 -25.61 -23.82 19.93
C ILE A 329 -24.09 -23.79 20.17
N LYS A 330 -23.62 -24.15 21.36
CA LYS A 330 -22.19 -24.20 21.69
C LYS A 330 -21.43 -25.22 20.83
N THR A 331 -22.04 -26.36 20.56
CA THR A 331 -21.49 -27.40 19.67
C THR A 331 -21.35 -26.86 18.24
N ILE A 332 -22.39 -26.24 17.70
CA ILE A 332 -22.39 -25.62 16.36
C ILE A 332 -21.29 -24.56 16.22
N LEU A 333 -21.14 -23.68 17.23
CA LEU A 333 -20.12 -22.63 17.21
C LEU A 333 -18.70 -23.21 17.25
N THR A 334 -18.49 -24.26 18.05
CA THR A 334 -17.20 -24.92 18.21
C THR A 334 -16.80 -25.68 16.94
N GLU A 335 -17.76 -26.34 16.29
CA GLU A 335 -17.57 -27.01 15.00
C GLU A 335 -17.30 -26.00 13.87
N ALA A 336 -17.95 -24.83 13.90
CA ALA A 336 -17.75 -23.78 12.91
C ALA A 336 -16.36 -23.11 13.04
N SER A 337 -15.87 -22.87 14.25
CA SER A 337 -14.53 -22.36 14.47
C SER A 337 -14.02 -22.56 15.91
N PRO A 338 -12.75 -23.02 16.10
CA PRO A 338 -12.12 -23.07 17.42
C PRO A 338 -12.06 -21.71 18.14
N ARG A 339 -12.11 -20.60 17.39
CA ARG A 339 -12.11 -19.24 17.96
C ARG A 339 -13.45 -18.85 18.58
N LEU A 340 -14.54 -19.55 18.29
CA LEU A 340 -15.88 -19.28 18.84
C LEU A 340 -16.19 -20.13 20.08
N ALA A 341 -15.32 -21.08 20.44
CA ALA A 341 -15.52 -22.00 21.57
C ALA A 341 -15.60 -21.32 22.95
N HIS A 342 -15.10 -20.08 23.07
CA HIS A 342 -15.13 -19.29 24.30
C HIS A 342 -16.44 -18.53 24.52
N LEU A 343 -17.34 -18.51 23.53
CA LEU A 343 -18.63 -17.83 23.65
C LEU A 343 -19.58 -18.65 24.53
N ASP A 344 -20.35 -17.94 25.35
CA ASP A 344 -21.39 -18.53 26.19
C ASP A 344 -22.78 -18.24 25.59
N PRO A 345 -23.44 -19.25 24.98
CA PRO A 345 -24.75 -19.07 24.35
C PRO A 345 -25.94 -19.27 25.29
N THR A 346 -25.72 -19.38 26.61
CA THR A 346 -26.78 -19.68 27.61
C THR A 346 -27.98 -18.74 27.54
N SER A 347 -27.78 -17.46 27.28
CA SER A 347 -28.88 -16.48 27.18
C SER A 347 -29.46 -16.30 25.79
N TRP A 348 -28.82 -16.84 24.76
CA TRP A 348 -29.23 -16.59 23.38
C TRP A 348 -30.62 -17.15 23.06
N PRO A 349 -31.05 -18.33 23.55
CA PRO A 349 -32.43 -18.80 23.36
C PRO A 349 -33.47 -17.90 24.01
N LYS A 350 -33.22 -17.38 25.23
CA LYS A 350 -34.14 -16.48 25.96
C LYS A 350 -34.29 -15.15 25.24
N GLN A 351 -33.18 -14.54 24.82
CA GLN A 351 -33.19 -13.30 24.01
C GLN A 351 -33.85 -13.51 22.64
N SER A 352 -33.60 -14.65 21.99
CA SER A 352 -34.22 -15.00 20.71
C SER A 352 -35.73 -15.17 20.83
N LYS A 353 -36.22 -15.67 21.98
CA LYS A 353 -37.65 -15.80 22.23
C LYS A 353 -38.33 -14.43 22.33
N MET A 354 -37.75 -13.51 23.10
CA MET A 354 -38.24 -12.12 23.19
C MET A 354 -38.23 -11.40 21.84
N ALA A 355 -37.17 -11.63 21.03
CA ALA A 355 -37.08 -11.10 19.66
C ALA A 355 -38.11 -11.73 18.69
N ALA A 356 -38.40 -13.03 18.83
CA ALA A 356 -39.40 -13.74 18.04
C ALA A 356 -40.83 -13.31 18.37
N ASP A 357 -41.10 -13.03 19.66
CA ASP A 357 -42.40 -12.56 20.15
C ASP A 357 -42.63 -11.06 19.85
N GLY A 358 -41.59 -10.34 19.40
CA GLY A 358 -41.65 -8.93 19.04
C GLY A 358 -41.52 -7.95 20.22
N ASN A 359 -41.14 -8.45 21.39
CA ASN A 359 -40.99 -7.68 22.62
C ASN A 359 -39.64 -6.94 22.66
N TRP A 360 -39.42 -6.03 21.71
CA TRP A 360 -38.15 -5.32 21.55
C TRP A 360 -37.80 -4.39 22.71
N ASP A 361 -38.81 -3.79 23.35
CA ASP A 361 -38.62 -2.89 24.48
C ASP A 361 -38.19 -3.66 25.73
N GLU A 362 -38.84 -4.80 26.02
CA GLU A 362 -38.47 -5.71 27.13
C GLU A 362 -37.09 -6.34 26.91
N LEU A 363 -36.77 -6.72 25.66
CA LEU A 363 -35.45 -7.25 25.32
C LEU A 363 -34.35 -6.20 25.58
N LYS A 364 -34.60 -4.94 25.23
CA LYS A 364 -33.64 -3.87 25.43
C LYS A 364 -33.44 -3.56 26.92
N GLU A 365 -34.52 -3.51 27.70
CA GLU A 365 -34.44 -3.34 29.16
C GLU A 365 -33.71 -4.52 29.83
N TRP A 366 -33.90 -5.74 29.33
CA TRP A 366 -33.16 -6.91 29.80
C TRP A 366 -31.66 -6.82 29.45
N GLN A 367 -31.32 -6.44 28.22
CA GLN A 367 -29.93 -6.25 27.76
C GLN A 367 -29.21 -5.12 28.55
N ASP A 368 -29.90 -4.02 28.85
CA ASP A 368 -29.31 -2.90 29.61
C ASP A 368 -29.01 -3.29 31.08
N ASN A 369 -29.71 -4.29 31.62
CA ASN A 369 -29.51 -4.80 32.98
C ASN A 369 -28.57 -6.03 33.05
N ALA A 370 -28.36 -6.76 31.95
CA ALA A 370 -27.47 -7.90 31.88
C ALA A 370 -26.00 -7.46 31.68
N LYS A 371 -25.05 -8.10 32.38
CA LYS A 371 -23.61 -7.88 32.12
C LYS A 371 -23.10 -8.92 31.14
N GLY A 372 -22.99 -8.56 29.87
CA GLY A 372 -22.42 -9.43 28.83
C GLY A 372 -23.32 -10.62 28.50
N GLY A 373 -24.65 -10.41 28.52
CA GLY A 373 -25.62 -11.45 28.24
C GLY A 373 -25.81 -12.50 29.34
N VAL A 374 -25.30 -12.30 30.56
CA VAL A 374 -25.61 -13.15 31.72
C VAL A 374 -26.44 -12.33 32.71
N GLU A 375 -27.61 -12.85 33.07
CA GLU A 375 -28.47 -12.28 34.12
C GLU A 375 -27.70 -12.41 35.44
N ALA A 376 -27.52 -11.31 36.18
CA ALA A 376 -26.87 -11.37 37.48
C ALA A 376 -27.70 -12.31 38.36
N SER A 377 -27.14 -13.47 38.75
CA SER A 377 -27.78 -14.33 39.72
C SER A 377 -27.89 -13.55 41.03
N GLU A 378 -29.12 -13.33 41.49
CA GLU A 378 -29.36 -13.18 42.93
C GLU A 378 -28.88 -14.49 43.58
N GLU A 379 -28.05 -14.40 44.62
CA GLU A 379 -27.20 -15.48 45.21
C GLU A 379 -25.91 -15.72 44.38
N GLU A 380 -24.68 -15.40 44.83
CA GLU A 380 -24.01 -15.38 46.14
C GLU A 380 -23.00 -14.21 46.28
#